data_AF-A0A847IA53-F1
#
_entry.id   AF-A0A847IA53-F1
#
_cell.length_a   1.000
_cell.length_b   1.000
_cell.length_c   1.000
_cell.angle_alpha   90.00
_cell.angle_beta   90.00
_cell.angle_gamma   90.00
#
_symmetry.space_group_name_H-M   'P 1'
#
loop_
_entity.id
_entity.type
_entity.pdbx_description
1 polymer ?
#
loop_
_entity_poly.entity_id
_entity_poly.type
_entity_poly.pdbx_seq_one_letter_code
_entity_poly.pdbx_strand_id
1 'polypeptide(L)' 'MTIGAHAARRNPAALSREILALCRLAGTAAGVRTRGELRDRGVDDETIALLGLPSRADLVSAEAAADACAGRGGR' A
#
# COMPACT_ATOMS: atom_id res chain seq x y z
N MET A 1 -3.73 1.72 -11.24
CA MET A 1 -4.86 2.06 -10.36
C MET A 1 -5.95 2.67 -11.22
N THR A 2 -7.19 2.18 -11.14
CA THR A 2 -8.34 2.70 -11.88
C THR A 2 -9.47 3.05 -10.90
N ILE A 3 -10.28 4.06 -11.23
CA ILE A 3 -11.43 4.49 -10.42
C ILE A 3 -12.70 4.19 -11.21
N GLY A 4 -13.60 3.40 -10.64
CA GLY A 4 -14.88 3.07 -11.28
C GLY A 4 -15.85 4.27 -11.28
N ALA A 5 -16.73 4.32 -12.29
CA ALA A 5 -17.71 5.41 -12.45
C ALA A 5 -18.64 5.62 -11.24
N HIS A 6 -18.90 4.56 -10.47
CA HIS A 6 -19.67 4.66 -9.23
C HIS A 6 -18.93 5.41 -8.12
N ALA A 7 -17.62 5.17 -7.98
CA ALA A 7 -16.80 5.82 -6.97
C ALA A 7 -16.67 7.34 -7.22
N ALA A 8 -16.66 7.76 -8.49
CA ALA A 8 -16.62 9.18 -8.87
C ALA A 8 -17.83 9.99 -8.41
N ARG A 9 -18.96 9.34 -8.08
CA ARG A 9 -20.18 10.00 -7.55
C ARG A 9 -20.18 10.15 -6.02
N ARG A 10 -19.19 9.59 -5.33
CA ARG A 10 -19.07 9.68 -3.86
C ARG A 10 -18.57 11.06 -3.45
N ASN A 11 -18.65 11.35 -2.15
CA ASN A 11 -18.08 12.57 -1.58
C ASN A 11 -16.59 12.69 -1.98
N PRO A 12 -16.16 13.79 -2.63
CA PRO A 12 -14.79 13.94 -3.14
C PRO A 12 -13.71 13.84 -2.05
N ALA A 13 -13.98 14.33 -0.84
CA ALA A 13 -13.05 14.27 0.29
C ALA A 13 -12.95 12.86 0.89
N ALA A 14 -14.02 12.06 0.82
CA ALA A 14 -13.94 10.64 1.18
C ALA A 14 -13.15 9.87 0.12
N LEU A 15 -13.43 10.09 -1.16
CA LEU A 15 -12.74 9.44 -2.27
C LEU A 15 -11.24 9.76 -2.29
N SER A 16 -10.85 11.01 -2.07
CA SER A 16 -9.43 11.40 -2.04
C SER A 16 -8.66 10.72 -0.91
N ARG A 17 -9.26 10.59 0.28
CA ARG A 17 -8.67 9.85 1.41
C ARG A 17 -8.47 8.38 1.08
N GLU A 18 -9.45 7.76 0.42
CA GLU A 18 -9.37 6.37 -0.02
C GLU A 18 -8.28 6.18 -1.09
N ILE A 19 -8.21 7.08 -2.09
CA ILE A 19 -7.18 7.05 -3.12
C ILE A 19 -5.78 7.14 -2.49
N LEU A 20 -5.57 8.08 -1.58
CA LEU A 20 -4.28 8.25 -0.92
C LEU A 20 -3.92 7.03 -0.07
N ALA A 21 -4.89 6.40 0.60
CA ALA A 21 -4.67 5.15 1.33
C ALA A 21 -4.23 4.02 0.39
N LEU A 22 -4.90 3.87 -0.76
CA LEU A 22 -4.56 2.87 -1.77
C LEU A 22 -3.19 3.13 -2.41
N CYS A 23 -2.82 4.38 -2.68
CA CYS A 23 -1.49 4.73 -3.19
C CYS A 23 -0.40 4.35 -2.18
N ARG A 24 -0.61 4.61 -0.89
CA ARG A 24 0.34 4.22 0.17
C ARG A 24 0.47 2.69 0.24
N LEU A 25 -0.65 1.97 0.24
CA LEU A 25 -0.65 0.50 0.20
C LEU A 25 0.12 -0.03 -1.02
N ALA A 26 -0.11 0.53 -2.21
CA ALA A 26 0.60 0.13 -3.42
C ALA A 26 2.12 0.38 -3.31
N GLY A 27 2.53 1.48 -2.68
CA GLY A 27 3.94 1.76 -2.39
C GLY A 27 4.55 0.73 -1.43
N THR A 28 3.85 0.40 -0.34
CA THR A 28 4.29 -0.63 0.61
C THR A 28 4.44 -2.00 -0.07
N ALA A 29 3.45 -2.40 -0.87
CA ALA A 29 3.47 -3.66 -1.60
C ALA A 29 4.63 -3.71 -2.62
N ALA A 30 4.89 -2.60 -3.32
CA ALA A 30 6.03 -2.50 -4.23
C ALA A 30 7.36 -2.67 -3.48
N GLY A 31 7.53 -2.00 -2.34
CA GLY A 31 8.75 -2.13 -1.54
C GLY A 31 9.00 -3.55 -1.03
N VAL A 32 7.95 -4.28 -0.62
CA VAL A 32 8.06 -5.70 -0.25
C VAL A 32 8.48 -6.58 -1.44
N ARG A 33 7.93 -6.33 -2.64
CA ARG A 33 8.36 -7.03 -3.86
C ARG A 33 9.82 -6.75 -4.18
N THR A 34 10.23 -5.48 -4.18
CA THR A 34 11.63 -5.09 -4.39
C THR A 34 12.57 -5.74 -3.38
N ARG A 35 12.13 -5.86 -2.11
CA ARG A 35 12.87 -6.60 -1.09
C ARG A 35 13.10 -8.06 -1.47
N GLY A 36 12.07 -8.74 -1.99
CA GLY A 36 12.17 -10.11 -2.50
C GLY A 36 13.08 -10.22 -3.72
N GLU A 37 12.91 -9.33 -4.71
CA GLU A 37 13.74 -9.30 -5.91
C GLU A 37 15.24 -9.11 -5.61
N LEU A 38 15.58 -8.29 -4.60
CA LEU A 38 16.97 -8.11 -4.17
C LEU A 38 17.53 -9.38 -3.51
N ARG A 39 16.74 -10.06 -2.67
CA ARG A 39 17.13 -11.35 -2.09
C ARG A 39 17.38 -12.40 -3.17
N ASP A 40 16.48 -12.49 -4.15
CA ASP A 40 16.61 -13.45 -5.27
C ASP A 40 17.85 -13.17 -6.13
N ARG A 41 18.33 -11.93 -6.14
CA ARG A 41 19.58 -11.51 -6.80
C ARG A 41 20.83 -11.72 -5.93
N GLY A 42 20.68 -12.28 -4.74
CA GLY A 42 21.79 -12.59 -3.82
C GLY A 42 22.26 -11.42 -2.96
N VAL A 43 21.49 -10.34 -2.85
CA VAL A 43 21.77 -9.26 -1.90
C VAL A 43 21.45 -9.77 -0.49
N ASP A 44 22.36 -9.57 0.45
CA ASP A 44 22.20 -10.04 1.82
C ASP A 44 21.17 -9.21 2.61
N ASP A 45 20.63 -9.82 3.68
CA ASP A 45 19.54 -9.24 4.46
C ASP A 45 19.94 -7.96 5.21
N GLU A 46 21.21 -7.81 5.59
CA GLU A 46 21.72 -6.63 6.30
C GLU A 46 21.74 -5.43 5.34
N THR A 47 22.29 -5.62 4.14
CA THR A 47 22.26 -4.61 3.08
C THR A 47 20.83 -4.22 2.73
N ILE A 48 19.92 -5.19 2.59
CA ILE A 48 18.51 -4.91 2.29
C ILE A 48 17.83 -4.17 3.45
N ALA A 49 18.18 -4.45 4.69
CA ALA A 49 17.64 -3.72 5.85
C ALA A 49 18.04 -2.24 5.83
N LEU A 50 19.27 -1.92 5.40
CA LEU A 50 19.75 -0.54 5.28
C LEU A 50 18.97 0.29 4.24
N LEU A 51 18.35 -0.34 3.25
CA LEU A 51 17.55 0.34 2.24
C LEU A 51 16.22 0.89 2.77
N GLY A 52 15.82 0.51 3.99
CA GLY A 52 14.54 0.94 4.58
C GLY A 52 13.32 0.42 3.83
N LEU A 53 13.47 -0.67 3.06
CA LEU A 53 12.35 -1.27 2.32
C LEU A 53 11.35 -1.89 3.31
N PRO A 54 10.04 -1.67 3.09
CA PRO A 54 9.01 -2.19 3.96
C PRO A 54 9.06 -3.72 4.04
N SER A 55 8.74 -4.23 5.21
CA SER A 55 8.64 -5.66 5.50
C SER A 55 7.25 -6.20 5.16
N ARG A 56 7.11 -7.53 5.20
CA ARG A 56 5.81 -8.18 5.05
C ARG A 56 4.83 -7.81 6.18
N ALA A 57 5.33 -7.57 7.39
CA ALA A 57 4.50 -7.13 8.52
C ALA A 57 3.96 -5.70 8.29
N ASP A 58 4.77 -4.82 7.69
CA ASP A 58 4.35 -3.48 7.31
C ASP A 58 3.25 -3.52 6.24
N LEU A 59 3.35 -4.45 5.29
CA LEU A 59 2.31 -4.65 4.28
C LEU A 59 0.98 -5.08 4.90
N VAL A 60 0.98 -6.07 5.80
CA VAL A 60 -0.24 -6.50 6.52
C VAL A 60 -0.86 -5.33 7.29
N SER A 61 -0.04 -4.51 7.93
CA SER A 61 -0.50 -3.33 8.67
C SER A 61 -1.09 -2.27 7.72
N ALA A 62 -0.49 -2.08 6.54
CA ALA A 62 -0.96 -1.15 5.52
C ALA A 62 -2.29 -1.61 4.89
N GLU A 63 -2.48 -2.91 4.66
CA GLU A 63 -3.73 -3.49 4.16
C GLU A 63 -4.87 -3.22 5.16
N ALA A 64 -4.66 -3.54 6.44
CA ALA A 64 -5.64 -3.26 7.49
C ALA A 64 -6.00 -1.76 7.58
N ALA A 65 -5.01 -0.87 7.45
CA ALA A 65 -5.23 0.57 7.46
C ALA A 65 -6.02 1.06 6.24
N ALA A 66 -5.77 0.49 5.06
CA ALA A 66 -6.50 0.81 3.84
C ALA A 66 -7.97 0.34 3.91
N ASP A 67 -8.20 -0.88 4.39
CA ASP A 67 -9.55 -1.44 4.59
C ASP A 67 -10.37 -0.60 5.58
N ALA A 68 -9.75 -0.19 6.69
CA ALA A 68 -10.38 0.71 7.65
C ALA A 68 -10.74 2.08 7.04
N CYS A 69 -9.98 2.55 6.04
CA CYS A 69 -10.28 3.80 5.33
C CYS A 69 -11.47 3.62 4.38
N ALA A 70 -11.54 2.50 3.67
CA ALA A 70 -12.64 2.17 2.75
C ALA A 70 -13.97 1.96 3.48
N GLY A 71 -13.96 1.26 4.63
CA GLY A 71 -15.16 0.97 5.41
C GLY A 71 -15.86 2.18 6.03
N ARG A 72 -15.19 3.34 6.12
CA ARG A 72 -15.74 4.57 6.70
C ARG A 72 -16.51 5.47 5.72
N GLY A 73 -16.41 5.21 4.41
CA GLY A 73 -17.01 6.07 3.38
C GLY A 73 -18.34 5.56 2.80
N GLY A 74 -18.98 4.59 3.44
CA GLY A 74 -20.21 3.92 2.99
C GLY A 74 -21.41 4.04 3.93
N ARG A 75 -21.40 5.00 4.88
CA ARG A 75 -22.56 5.35 5.71
C ARG A 75 -22.94 6.81 5.50
#